data_AF-A0A3R7WHJ7-F1
#
_entry.id   AF-A0A3R7WHJ7-F1
#
_cell.length_a   1.000
_cell.length_b   1.000
_cell.length_c   1.000
_cell.angle_alpha   90.00
_cell.angle_beta   90.00
_cell.angle_gamma   90.00
#
_symmetry.space_group_name_H-M   'P 1'
#
loop_
_entity.id
_entity.type
_entity.pdbx_description
1 polymer ?
#
loop_
_entity_poly.entity_id
_entity_poly.type
_entity_poly.pdbx_seq_one_letter_code
_entity_poly.pdbx_strand_id
1 'polypeptide(L)'
;MFTRNLLILIILSSCSITGIDTDNLYFDDSFSNSDRFQFNKCLSNTNKKFKLNNLEFNYSAENINSLGLEFNTRYFLSLTMNTQNSDDIEFDSMRFNTTNYISSNMADSEKKEIKNLLISDICKSMRNYVE
;
A
#
# COMPACT_ATOMS: atom_id res chain seq x y z
N MET A 1 30.04 -34.40 0.22
CA MET A 1 28.57 -34.49 0.36
C MET A 1 27.88 -33.14 0.60
N PHE A 2 28.59 -32.08 1.02
CA PHE A 2 27.97 -30.79 1.36
C PHE A 2 27.59 -29.91 0.15
N THR A 3 28.41 -29.92 -0.92
CA THR A 3 28.19 -29.11 -2.13
C THR A 3 26.98 -29.56 -2.95
N ARG A 4 26.60 -30.84 -2.88
CA ARG A 4 25.44 -31.38 -3.60
C ARG A 4 24.10 -30.94 -2.98
N ASN A 5 24.04 -30.80 -1.66
CA ASN A 5 22.86 -30.27 -0.97
C ASN A 5 22.70 -28.76 -1.15
N LEU A 6 23.80 -28.02 -1.31
CA LEU A 6 23.76 -26.57 -1.56
C LEU A 6 23.14 -26.23 -2.92
N LEU A 7 23.45 -27.00 -3.96
CA LEU A 7 22.84 -26.84 -5.29
C LEU A 7 21.33 -27.08 -5.28
N ILE A 8 20.86 -28.05 -4.51
CA ILE A 8 19.42 -28.34 -4.35
C ILE A 8 18.70 -27.19 -3.64
N LEU A 9 19.33 -26.57 -2.64
CA LEU A 9 18.80 -25.39 -1.93
C LEU A 9 18.69 -24.16 -2.84
N ILE A 10 19.65 -23.94 -3.75
CA ILE A 10 19.61 -22.83 -4.71
C ILE A 10 18.45 -23.02 -5.71
N ILE A 11 18.24 -24.25 -6.19
CA ILE A 11 17.15 -24.56 -7.14
C ILE A 11 15.78 -24.43 -6.45
N LEU A 12 15.65 -24.81 -5.17
CA LEU A 12 14.40 -24.68 -4.41
C LEU A 12 14.08 -23.24 -3.98
N SER A 13 15.08 -22.34 -3.94
CA SER A 13 14.85 -20.90 -3.69
C SER A 13 14.26 -20.16 -4.90
N SER A 14 14.09 -20.83 -6.05
CA SER A 14 13.60 -20.25 -7.30
C SER A 14 12.10 -20.50 -7.56
N CYS A 15 11.30 -20.80 -6.53
CA CYS A 15 9.85 -20.63 -6.55
C CYS A 15 9.55 -19.33 -5.80
N SER A 16 9.00 -18.25 -6.34
CA SER A 16 8.05 -18.11 -7.44
C SER A 16 8.03 -16.62 -7.83
N ILE A 17 8.64 -16.26 -8.94
CA ILE A 17 8.30 -15.00 -9.61
C ILE A 17 7.26 -15.42 -10.64
N THR A 18 6.01 -15.55 -10.21
CA THR A 18 4.92 -15.31 -11.16
C THR A 18 5.12 -13.86 -11.59
N GLY A 19 5.43 -13.65 -12.87
CA GLY A 19 5.55 -12.32 -13.43
C GLY A 19 4.27 -11.57 -13.08
N ILE A 20 4.39 -10.52 -12.26
CA ILE A 20 3.28 -9.62 -12.00
C ILE A 20 3.02 -8.95 -13.35
N ASP A 21 1.91 -9.28 -13.99
CA ASP A 21 1.48 -8.61 -15.21
C ASP A 21 1.03 -7.20 -14.82
N THR A 22 1.95 -6.24 -14.92
CA THR A 22 1.73 -4.84 -14.56
C THR A 22 1.25 -4.00 -15.74
N ASP A 23 1.08 -4.56 -16.94
CA ASP A 23 0.81 -3.79 -18.16
C ASP A 23 -0.58 -3.12 -18.16
N ASN A 24 -1.42 -3.51 -17.20
CA ASN A 24 -2.78 -3.02 -17.02
C ASN A 24 -2.92 -1.90 -15.97
N LEU A 25 -1.85 -1.54 -15.25
CA LEU A 25 -1.87 -0.51 -14.20
C LEU A 25 -0.97 0.67 -14.56
N TYR A 26 -1.58 1.85 -14.66
CA TYR A 26 -0.88 3.10 -14.90
C TYR A 26 -0.97 3.98 -13.66
N PHE A 27 0.15 4.60 -13.29
CA PHE A 27 0.23 5.50 -12.13
C PHE A 27 0.70 6.86 -12.60
N ASP A 28 0.17 7.92 -12.01
CA ASP A 28 0.76 9.25 -12.14
C ASP A 28 1.97 9.44 -11.19
N ASP A 29 2.45 10.68 -11.11
CA ASP A 29 3.63 11.04 -10.34
C ASP A 29 3.37 11.19 -8.83
N SER A 30 2.13 11.07 -8.37
CA SER A 30 1.80 11.08 -6.93
C SER A 30 2.23 9.80 -6.21
N PHE A 31 2.45 8.70 -6.94
CA PHE A 31 2.81 7.40 -6.38
C PHE A 31 4.32 7.21 -6.31
N SER A 32 4.83 6.89 -5.11
CA SER A 32 6.22 6.43 -4.95
C SER A 32 6.40 5.01 -5.50
N ASN A 33 7.64 4.59 -5.74
CA ASN A 33 7.95 3.23 -6.18
C ASN A 33 7.43 2.16 -5.22
N SER A 34 7.44 2.40 -3.91
CA SER A 34 6.88 1.48 -2.94
C SER A 34 5.36 1.38 -3.06
N ASP A 35 4.66 2.49 -3.32
CA ASP A 35 3.21 2.48 -3.49
C ASP A 35 2.83 1.70 -4.75
N ARG A 36 3.51 2.00 -5.87
CA ARG A 36 3.34 1.29 -7.15
C ARG A 36 3.52 -0.22 -6.98
N PHE A 37 4.56 -0.63 -6.25
CA PHE A 37 4.79 -2.04 -5.94
C PHE A 37 3.64 -2.69 -5.17
N GLN A 38 3.11 -2.03 -4.12
CA GLN A 38 1.99 -2.58 -3.34
C GLN A 38 0.71 -2.70 -4.17
N PHE A 39 0.36 -1.68 -4.95
CA PHE A 39 -0.81 -1.72 -5.82
C PHE A 39 -0.68 -2.76 -6.93
N ASN A 40 0.48 -2.86 -7.57
CA ASN A 40 0.77 -3.89 -8.57
C ASN A 40 0.61 -5.29 -7.99
N LYS A 41 1.14 -5.55 -6.78
CA LYS A 41 0.98 -6.84 -6.11
C LYS A 41 -0.49 -7.17 -5.82
N CYS A 42 -1.27 -6.18 -5.42
CA CYS A 42 -2.66 -6.37 -5.03
C CYS A 42 -3.62 -6.55 -6.22
N LEU A 43 -3.37 -5.83 -7.32
CA LEU A 43 -4.22 -5.80 -8.52
C LEU A 43 -3.65 -6.66 -9.67
N SER A 44 -2.64 -7.49 -9.39
CA SER A 44 -1.91 -8.30 -10.39
C SER A 44 -2.77 -9.24 -11.22
N ASN A 45 -3.93 -9.62 -10.70
CA ASN A 45 -4.82 -10.60 -11.34
C ASN A 45 -6.01 -9.94 -12.06
N THR A 46 -5.96 -8.62 -12.25
CA THR A 46 -7.03 -7.88 -12.91
C THR A 46 -6.77 -7.79 -14.41
N ASN A 47 -7.73 -8.22 -15.23
CA ASN A 47 -7.63 -8.16 -16.70
C ASN A 47 -8.04 -6.80 -17.28
N LYS A 48 -8.50 -5.88 -16.43
CA LYS A 48 -8.99 -4.55 -16.83
C LYS A 48 -7.84 -3.54 -16.70
N LYS A 49 -7.80 -2.58 -17.63
CA LYS A 49 -6.82 -1.49 -17.59
C LYS A 49 -7.33 -0.35 -16.72
N PHE A 50 -6.54 0.01 -15.72
CA PHE A 50 -6.84 1.10 -14.78
C PHE A 50 -5.73 2.13 -14.78
N LYS A 51 -6.10 3.39 -14.60
CA LYS A 51 -5.17 4.46 -14.25
C LYS A 51 -5.48 4.91 -12.83
N LEU A 52 -4.46 4.88 -11.96
CA LEU A 52 -4.54 5.38 -10.60
C LEU A 52 -3.86 6.75 -10.54
N ASN A 53 -4.58 7.74 -10.03
CA ASN A 53 -4.14 9.12 -9.96
C ASN A 53 -4.39 9.70 -8.58
N ASN A 54 -3.73 10.83 -8.30
CA ASN A 54 -3.98 11.67 -7.13
C ASN A 54 -3.90 10.91 -5.79
N LEU A 55 -2.85 10.10 -5.59
CA LEU A 55 -2.60 9.47 -4.30
C LEU A 55 -2.27 10.53 -3.25
N GLU A 56 -3.14 10.69 -2.27
CA GLU A 56 -2.94 11.59 -1.15
C GLU A 56 -2.83 10.78 0.14
N PHE A 57 -1.73 10.95 0.86
CA PHE A 57 -1.53 10.36 2.18
C PHE A 57 -1.31 11.44 3.22
N ASN A 58 -2.32 11.66 4.05
CA ASN A 58 -2.36 12.72 5.05
C ASN A 58 -2.48 12.12 6.46
N TYR A 59 -1.97 12.84 7.45
CA TYR A 59 -2.16 12.48 8.85
C TYR A 59 -2.21 13.70 9.74
N SER A 60 -2.98 13.60 10.82
CA SER A 60 -3.16 14.67 11.80
C SER A 60 -3.14 14.11 13.21
N ALA A 61 -2.47 14.81 14.13
CA ALA A 61 -2.53 14.50 15.55
C ALA A 61 -3.83 15.06 16.14
N GLU A 62 -4.58 14.20 16.81
CA GLU A 62 -5.83 14.47 17.51
C GLU A 62 -5.72 14.02 18.97
N ASN A 63 -6.46 14.70 19.85
CA ASN A 63 -6.58 14.32 21.27
C ASN A 63 -5.22 14.15 21.99
N ILE A 64 -4.44 15.23 22.06
CA ILE A 64 -3.19 15.29 22.82
C ILE A 64 -3.52 15.28 24.32
N ASN A 65 -2.99 14.33 25.09
CA ASN A 65 -3.16 14.33 26.55
C ASN A 65 -2.40 15.52 27.18
N SER A 66 -2.76 15.91 28.41
CA SER A 66 -2.18 17.09 29.08
C SER A 66 -0.67 17.02 29.33
N LEU A 67 -0.06 15.85 29.17
CA LEU A 67 1.38 15.62 29.31
C LEU A 67 2.12 15.60 27.96
N GLY A 68 1.39 15.64 26.83
CA GLY A 68 1.97 15.55 25.48
C GLY A 68 2.62 14.19 25.17
N LEU A 69 2.34 13.17 25.97
CA LEU A 69 2.96 11.85 25.87
C LEU A 69 2.14 10.89 25.00
N GLU A 70 0.83 11.12 24.88
CA GLU A 70 -0.04 10.30 24.03
C GLU A 70 -0.91 11.20 23.20
N PHE A 71 -0.91 10.96 21.89
CA PHE A 71 -1.84 11.58 20.94
C PHE A 71 -2.35 10.52 19.97
N ASN A 72 -3.59 10.65 19.56
CA ASN A 72 -4.16 9.79 18.53
C ASN A 72 -3.82 10.39 17.18
N THR A 73 -3.17 9.63 16.31
CA THR A 73 -2.93 10.06 14.94
C THR A 73 -4.04 9.51 14.05
N ARG A 74 -4.74 10.40 13.38
CA ARG A 74 -5.65 10.09 12.28
C ARG A 74 -4.83 9.99 11.00
N TYR A 75 -4.86 8.85 10.34
CA TYR A 75 -4.26 8.64 9.03
C TYR A 75 -5.34 8.49 7.98
N PHE A 76 -5.15 9.13 6.84
CA PHE A 76 -6.08 9.14 5.71
C PHE A 76 -5.30 8.91 4.41
N LEU A 77 -5.82 8.03 3.57
CA LEU A 77 -5.30 7.75 2.24
C LEU A 77 -6.45 7.86 1.25
N SER A 78 -6.28 8.59 0.17
CA SER A 78 -7.21 8.62 -0.95
C SER A 78 -6.52 8.52 -2.29
N LEU A 79 -7.25 8.07 -3.31
CA LEU A 79 -6.83 8.08 -4.71
C LEU A 79 -8.04 8.06 -5.63
N THR A 80 -7.79 8.38 -6.91
CA THR A 80 -8.77 8.25 -7.98
C THR A 80 -8.39 7.10 -8.91
N MET A 81 -9.37 6.28 -9.27
CA MET A 81 -9.26 5.25 -10.30
C MET A 81 -10.07 5.63 -11.53
N ASN A 82 -9.43 5.64 -12.69
CA ASN A 82 -10.06 5.87 -13.97
C ASN A 82 -10.04 4.57 -14.78
N THR A 83 -11.18 4.21 -15.37
CA THR A 83 -11.26 3.13 -16.38
C THR A 83 -11.58 3.74 -17.74
N GLN A 84 -11.26 3.05 -18.85
CA GLN A 84 -11.48 3.60 -20.20
C GLN A 84 -12.94 3.95 -20.51
N ASN A 85 -13.91 3.36 -19.79
CA ASN A 85 -15.34 3.45 -20.08
C ASN A 85 -16.20 3.79 -18.85
N SER A 86 -15.61 4.26 -17.75
CA SER A 86 -16.35 4.63 -16.54
C SER A 86 -15.99 6.03 -16.09
N ASP A 87 -16.90 6.61 -15.31
CA ASP A 87 -16.58 7.77 -14.51
C ASP A 87 -15.43 7.47 -13.54
N ASP A 88 -14.79 8.55 -13.10
CA ASP A 88 -13.73 8.55 -12.12
C ASP A 88 -14.28 8.08 -10.76
N ILE A 89 -13.56 7.17 -10.12
CA ILE A 89 -13.98 6.61 -8.83
C ILE A 89 -12.94 6.96 -7.79
N GLU A 90 -13.39 7.64 -6.75
CA GLU A 90 -12.57 7.93 -5.59
C GLU A 90 -12.61 6.75 -4.61
N PHE A 91 -11.43 6.36 -4.14
CA PHE A 91 -11.27 5.43 -3.05
C PHE A 91 -10.58 6.13 -1.91
N ASP A 92 -11.09 5.94 -0.70
CA ASP A 92 -10.46 6.40 0.52
C ASP A 92 -10.37 5.30 1.57
N SER A 93 -9.47 5.49 2.53
CA SER A 93 -9.36 4.68 3.73
C SER A 93 -8.81 5.52 4.87
N MET A 94 -9.27 5.20 6.08
CA MET A 94 -8.97 5.95 7.29
C MET A 94 -8.66 5.00 8.45
N ARG A 95 -7.64 5.35 9.24
CA ARG A 95 -7.31 4.64 10.48
C ARG A 95 -6.96 5.62 11.59
N PHE A 96 -7.37 5.28 12.80
CA PHE A 96 -6.94 5.94 14.03
C PHE A 96 -5.95 5.05 14.77
N ASN A 97 -4.81 5.61 15.13
CA ASN A 97 -3.80 4.91 15.91
C ASN A 97 -3.37 5.77 17.10
N THR A 98 -3.18 5.16 18.25
CA THR A 98 -2.58 5.84 19.40
C THR A 98 -1.07 5.81 19.25
N THR A 99 -0.45 6.99 19.15
CA THR A 99 0.99 7.14 19.03
C THR A 99 1.56 7.67 20.35
N ASN A 100 2.60 7.01 20.87
CA ASN A 100 3.32 7.40 22.08
C ASN A 100 4.84 7.26 21.85
N TYR A 101 5.33 7.83 20.76
CA TYR A 101 6.74 7.68 20.37
C TYR A 101 7.50 8.98 20.59
N ILE A 102 8.53 8.89 21.41
CA ILE A 102 9.55 9.95 21.58
C ILE A 102 10.58 9.89 20.42
N SER A 103 10.68 8.74 19.74
CA SER A 103 11.63 8.50 18.65
C SER A 103 11.02 8.78 17.27
N SER A 104 11.66 9.66 16.50
CA SER A 104 11.26 9.97 15.12
C SER A 104 11.32 8.74 14.21
N ASN A 105 12.33 7.88 14.38
CA ASN A 105 12.46 6.67 13.57
C ASN A 105 11.30 5.69 13.79
N MET A 106 10.79 5.64 15.02
CA MET A 106 9.67 4.78 15.39
C MET A 106 8.36 5.32 14.80
N ALA A 107 8.16 6.65 14.87
CA ALA A 107 7.03 7.32 14.21
C ALA A 107 7.04 7.13 12.68
N ASP A 108 8.21 7.24 12.04
CA ASP A 108 8.34 7.01 10.60
C ASP A 108 8.07 5.54 10.20
N SER A 109 8.47 4.59 11.06
CA SER A 109 8.18 3.17 10.85
C SER A 109 6.68 2.89 10.94
N GLU A 110 6.01 3.39 11.98
CA GLU A 110 4.55 3.25 12.13
C GLU A 110 3.82 3.89 10.96
N LYS A 111 4.21 5.11 10.55
CA LYS A 111 3.61 5.80 9.41
C LYS A 111 3.66 4.95 8.13
N LYS A 112 4.78 4.29 7.86
CA LYS A 112 4.93 3.38 6.70
C LYS A 112 4.04 2.15 6.83
N GLU A 113 3.98 1.56 8.02
CA GLU A 113 3.13 0.40 8.30
C GLU A 113 1.64 0.74 8.11
N ILE A 114 1.19 1.86 8.68
CA ILE A 114 -0.19 2.33 8.53
C ILE A 114 -0.51 2.66 7.07
N LYS A 115 0.40 3.31 6.33
CA LYS A 115 0.20 3.55 4.90
C LYS A 115 -0.03 2.25 4.13
N ASN A 116 0.77 1.21 4.39
CA ASN A 116 0.59 -0.09 3.74
C ASN A 116 -0.74 -0.76 4.10
N LEU A 117 -1.20 -0.60 5.34
CA LEU A 117 -2.51 -1.09 5.77
C LEU A 117 -3.65 -0.37 5.07
N LEU A 118 -3.57 0.97 4.93
CA LEU A 118 -4.55 1.77 4.19
C LEU A 118 -4.58 1.39 2.71
N ILE A 119 -3.41 1.19 2.07
CA ILE A 119 -3.31 0.68 0.70
C ILE A 119 -4.02 -0.67 0.59
N SER A 120 -3.80 -1.59 1.53
CA SER A 120 -4.46 -2.91 1.56
C SER A 120 -5.99 -2.79 1.65
N ASP A 121 -6.50 -1.82 2.41
CA ASP A 121 -7.93 -1.59 2.55
C ASP A 121 -8.53 -1.01 1.25
N ILE A 122 -7.91 0.00 0.64
CA ILE A 122 -8.31 0.53 -0.67
C ILE A 122 -8.29 -0.58 -1.73
N CYS A 123 -7.26 -1.42 -1.70
CA CYS A 123 -7.11 -2.56 -2.57
C CYS A 123 -8.29 -3.54 -2.52
N LYS A 124 -8.79 -3.85 -1.32
CA LYS A 124 -9.98 -4.69 -1.18
C LYS A 124 -11.20 -4.02 -1.81
N SER A 125 -11.39 -2.72 -1.57
CA SER A 125 -12.49 -1.94 -2.16
C SER A 125 -12.41 -1.93 -3.69
N MET A 126 -11.22 -1.75 -4.26
CA MET A 126 -10.99 -1.79 -5.70
C MET A 126 -11.30 -3.16 -6.29
N ARG A 127 -10.84 -4.24 -5.65
CA ARG A 127 -11.14 -5.60 -6.10
C ARG A 127 -12.64 -5.89 -6.14
N ASN A 128 -13.37 -5.49 -5.10
CA ASN A 128 -14.84 -5.64 -5.05
C ASN A 128 -15.56 -4.84 -6.15
N TYR A 129 -14.97 -3.75 -6.64
CA TYR A 129 -15.52 -2.98 -7.76
C TYR A 129 -15.21 -3.62 -9.13
N VAL A 130 -14.05 -4.29 -9.22
CA VAL A 130 -13.53 -4.81 -10.49
C VAL A 130 -14.04 -6.20 -10.83
N GLU A 131 -14.21 -7.07 -9.81
CA GLU A 131 -14.81 -8.40 -9.88
C GLU A 131 -16.33 -8.34 -10.12
#